data_AF-A0A6B2BZT5-F1
#
_entry.id   AF-A0A6B2BZT5-F1
#
_cell.length_a   1.000
_cell.length_b   1.000
_cell.length_c   1.000
_cell.angle_alpha   90.00
_cell.angle_beta   90.00
_cell.angle_gamma   90.00
#
_symmetry.space_group_name_H-M   'P 1'
#
loop_
_entity.id
_entity.type
_entity.pdbx_description
1 polymer ?
#
loop_
_entity_poly.entity_id
_entity_poly.type
_entity_poly.pdbx_seq_one_letter_code
_entity_poly.pdbx_strand_id
1 'polypeptide(L)'
;MERSHLYLMFAAKLLGEPVEDDLIDLTGCDLSALKASLLRKDYDEVTRSFLSRAINEFYENYGYEAKWEPDHIATMLGFMAHLAKDYSKDSLMIQHRFLSVHVLPLLRYAKEICPGLETLRIIITEDLKVVERLLVVG
;
A
#
# COMPACT_ATOMS: atom_id res chain seq x y z
N MET A 1 -17.10 -0.24 8.15
CA MET A 1 -16.33 0.56 7.18
C MET A 1 -16.00 -0.33 5.98
N GLU A 2 -16.18 0.15 4.75
CA GLU A 2 -15.82 -0.60 3.55
C GLU A 2 -14.29 -0.63 3.37
N ARG A 3 -13.72 -1.76 2.89
CA ARG A 3 -12.25 -1.92 2.73
C ARG A 3 -11.65 -0.84 1.82
N SER A 4 -12.32 -0.54 0.71
CA SER A 4 -11.90 0.52 -0.24
C SER A 4 -11.77 1.89 0.45
N HIS A 5 -12.74 2.25 1.29
CA HIS A 5 -12.74 3.50 2.05
C HIS A 5 -11.59 3.57 3.06
N LEU A 6 -11.32 2.48 3.77
CA LEU A 6 -10.20 2.40 4.72
C LEU A 6 -8.85 2.68 4.03
N TYR A 7 -8.62 2.10 2.85
CA TYR A 7 -7.41 2.37 2.06
C TYR A 7 -7.30 3.83 1.62
N LEU A 8 -8.40 4.45 1.19
CA LEU A 8 -8.42 5.87 0.82
C LEU A 8 -8.12 6.78 2.01
N MET A 9 -8.66 6.48 3.19
CA MET A 9 -8.37 7.23 4.41
C MET A 9 -6.86 7.21 4.72
N PHE A 10 -6.22 6.04 4.65
CA PHE A 10 -4.77 5.95 4.86
C PHE A 10 -3.98 6.68 3.79
N ALA A 11 -4.35 6.54 2.52
CA ALA A 11 -3.71 7.26 1.43
C ALA A 11 -3.81 8.78 1.63
N ALA A 12 -4.99 9.29 2.00
CA ALA A 12 -5.22 10.70 2.28
C ALA A 12 -4.34 11.18 3.45
N LYS A 13 -4.31 10.43 4.57
CA LYS A 13 -3.49 10.77 5.73
C LYS A 13 -2.00 10.83 5.38
N LEU A 14 -1.51 9.89 4.57
CA LEU A 14 -0.12 9.85 4.10
C LEU A 14 0.23 10.96 3.10
N LEU A 15 -0.77 11.61 2.50
CA LEU A 15 -0.62 12.79 1.66
C LEU A 15 -0.75 14.10 2.46
N GLY A 16 -0.99 14.02 3.78
CA GLY A 16 -1.16 15.18 4.66
C GLY A 16 -2.56 15.79 4.62
N GLU A 17 -3.54 15.09 4.03
CA GLU A 17 -4.93 15.53 4.04
C GLU A 17 -5.53 15.39 5.45
N PRO A 18 -6.43 16.30 5.87
CA PRO A 18 -7.10 16.20 7.15
C PRO A 18 -8.04 14.99 7.15
N VAL A 19 -7.79 14.04 8.06
CA VAL A 19 -8.66 12.88 8.30
C VAL A 19 -9.09 12.91 9.76
N GLU A 20 -10.38 12.70 10.02
CA GLU A 20 -10.97 12.78 11.37
C GLU A 20 -10.44 11.70 12.35
N ASP A 21 -9.73 10.69 11.83
CA ASP A 21 -9.33 9.52 12.59
C ASP A 21 -7.81 9.46 12.81
N ASP A 22 -7.40 9.28 14.07
CA ASP A 22 -6.01 9.31 14.50
C ASP A 22 -5.39 7.91 14.65
N LEU A 23 -5.85 6.96 13.82
CA LEU A 23 -5.40 5.55 13.85
C LEU A 23 -3.88 5.36 13.70
N ILE A 24 -3.20 6.30 13.05
CA ILE A 24 -1.77 6.23 12.75
C ILE A 24 -1.14 7.56 13.13
N ASP A 25 -0.17 7.53 14.03
CA ASP A 25 0.64 8.70 14.36
C ASP A 25 1.76 8.88 13.31
N LEU A 26 1.70 9.96 12.55
CA LEU A 26 2.72 10.28 11.52
C LEU A 26 3.60 11.46 11.94
N THR A 27 3.57 11.85 13.22
CA THR A 27 4.29 13.02 13.71
C THR A 27 5.79 12.85 13.52
N GLY A 28 6.42 13.84 12.88
CA GLY A 28 7.86 13.85 12.63
C GLY A 28 8.33 12.92 11.52
N CYS A 29 7.42 12.28 10.77
CA CYS A 29 7.77 11.44 9.65
C CYS A 29 8.03 12.24 8.38
N ASP A 30 9.11 11.93 7.66
CA ASP A 30 9.29 12.38 6.29
C ASP A 30 8.44 11.50 5.35
N LEU A 31 7.21 11.95 5.11
CA LEU A 31 6.27 11.23 4.27
C LEU A 31 6.76 11.12 2.82
N SER A 32 7.54 12.10 2.34
CA SER A 32 8.06 12.10 0.97
C SER A 32 9.06 10.96 0.71
N ALA A 33 9.69 10.43 1.75
CA ALA A 33 10.64 9.33 1.67
C ALA A 33 9.99 7.94 1.65
N LEU A 34 8.66 7.83 1.76
CA LEU A 34 7.93 6.56 1.87
C LEU A 34 7.75 5.84 0.52
N LYS A 35 8.86 5.61 -0.17
CA LYS A 35 8.94 5.05 -1.53
C LYS A 35 9.64 3.70 -1.54
N ALA A 36 9.16 2.77 -2.36
CA ALA A 36 9.76 1.45 -2.47
C ALA A 36 11.20 1.49 -2.99
N SER A 37 11.48 2.33 -3.98
CA SER A 37 12.81 2.56 -4.54
C SER A 37 13.84 3.03 -3.51
N LEU A 38 13.40 3.71 -2.44
CA LEU A 38 14.28 4.15 -1.36
C LEU A 38 14.39 3.11 -0.24
N LEU A 39 13.27 2.48 0.13
CA LEU A 39 13.16 1.76 1.39
C LEU A 39 13.24 0.23 1.29
N ARG A 40 13.05 -0.38 0.11
CA ARG A 40 13.03 -1.85 -0.07
C ARG A 40 14.42 -2.49 -0.02
N LYS A 41 15.06 -2.45 1.16
CA LYS A 41 16.44 -2.93 1.38
C LYS A 41 16.63 -4.44 1.14
N ASP A 42 15.56 -5.19 0.90
CA ASP A 42 15.60 -6.57 0.41
C ASP A 42 16.07 -6.71 -1.04
N TYR A 43 16.04 -5.62 -1.81
CA TYR A 43 16.61 -5.54 -3.16
C TYR A 43 17.91 -4.73 -3.17
N ASP A 44 18.80 -5.05 -4.11
CA ASP A 44 19.96 -4.22 -4.41
C ASP A 44 19.55 -2.86 -4.99
N GLU A 45 20.46 -1.90 -5.01
CA GLU A 45 20.20 -0.53 -5.49
C GLU A 45 19.70 -0.47 -6.94
N VAL A 46 20.27 -1.28 -7.83
CA VAL A 46 19.87 -1.31 -9.25
C VAL A 46 18.45 -1.82 -9.36
N THR A 47 18.14 -2.96 -8.76
CA THR A 47 16.77 -3.51 -8.76
C THR A 47 15.76 -2.55 -8.14
N ARG A 48 16.10 -1.89 -7.03
CA ARG A 48 15.23 -0.89 -6.40
C ARG A 48 14.88 0.27 -7.31
N SER A 49 15.82 0.76 -8.12
CA SER A 49 15.60 1.88 -9.02
C SER A 49 14.53 1.62 -10.09
N PHE A 50 14.27 0.34 -10.42
CA PHE A 50 13.23 -0.05 -11.37
C PHE A 50 11.85 -0.25 -10.74
N LEU A 51 11.74 -0.27 -9.41
CA LEU A 51 10.47 -0.60 -8.72
C LEU A 51 9.35 0.37 -9.09
N SER A 52 9.62 1.67 -9.17
CA SER A 52 8.62 2.69 -9.53
C SER A 52 7.98 2.37 -10.89
N ARG A 53 8.80 2.06 -11.89
CA ARG A 53 8.32 1.67 -13.21
C ARG A 53 7.55 0.35 -13.19
N ALA A 54 8.09 -0.69 -12.55
CA ALA A 54 7.45 -2.01 -12.50
C ALA A 54 6.08 -1.96 -11.79
N ILE A 55 5.96 -1.14 -10.74
CA ILE A 55 4.70 -0.92 -10.03
C ILE A 55 3.72 -0.12 -10.90
N ASN A 56 4.19 0.87 -11.67
CA ASN A 56 3.34 1.60 -12.60
C ASN A 56 2.77 0.68 -13.71
N GLU A 57 3.61 -0.18 -14.28
CA GLU A 57 3.16 -1.21 -15.24
C GLU A 57 2.12 -2.14 -14.61
N PHE A 58 2.24 -2.47 -13.32
CA PHE A 58 1.22 -3.21 -12.59
C PHE A 58 -0.11 -2.44 -12.55
N TYR A 59 -0.10 -1.14 -12.25
CA TYR A 59 -1.30 -0.31 -12.20
C TYR A 59 -2.04 -0.25 -13.53
N GLU A 60 -1.30 -0.02 -14.62
CA GLU A 60 -1.86 0.09 -15.97
C GLU A 60 -2.59 -1.19 -16.39
N ASN A 61 -2.03 -2.36 -16.04
CA ASN A 61 -2.65 -3.67 -16.32
C ASN A 61 -4.01 -3.86 -15.63
N TYR A 62 -4.32 -3.07 -14.60
CA TYR A 62 -5.58 -3.14 -13.85
C TYR A 62 -6.40 -1.85 -13.95
N GLY A 63 -6.11 -1.03 -14.95
CA GLY A 63 -6.87 0.19 -15.25
C GLY A 63 -6.78 1.26 -14.16
N TYR A 64 -5.68 1.31 -13.42
CA TYR A 64 -5.41 2.34 -12.44
C TYR A 64 -4.36 3.32 -12.95
N GLU A 65 -4.65 4.61 -12.80
CA GLU A 65 -3.73 5.69 -13.15
C GLU A 65 -3.15 6.31 -11.87
N ALA A 66 -1.84 6.23 -11.71
CA ALA A 66 -1.15 6.80 -10.57
C ALA A 66 -1.15 8.34 -10.66
N LYS A 67 -1.74 8.99 -9.66
CA LYS A 67 -1.73 10.47 -9.54
C LYS A 67 -0.41 11.03 -9.00
N TRP A 68 0.39 10.18 -8.37
CA TRP A 68 1.63 10.50 -7.68
C TRP A 68 2.68 9.44 -8.02
N GLU A 69 3.85 9.54 -7.40
CA GLU A 69 4.93 8.58 -7.62
C GLU A 69 4.45 7.14 -7.40
N PRO A 70 4.60 6.24 -8.40
CA PRO A 70 3.96 4.93 -8.40
C PRO A 70 4.31 4.06 -7.19
N ASP A 71 5.57 4.10 -6.76
CA ASP A 71 6.08 3.32 -5.65
C ASP A 71 5.97 4.01 -4.28
N HIS A 72 5.32 5.17 -4.22
CA HIS A 72 4.98 5.80 -2.95
C HIS A 72 3.85 5.04 -2.25
N ILE A 73 3.96 4.85 -0.93
CA ILE A 73 2.99 4.06 -0.16
C ILE A 73 1.55 4.59 -0.29
N ALA A 74 1.35 5.92 -0.34
CA ALA A 74 0.02 6.50 -0.53
C ALA A 74 -0.59 6.11 -1.89
N THR A 75 0.21 6.11 -2.96
CA THR A 75 -0.23 5.70 -4.31
C THR A 75 -0.61 4.23 -4.33
N MET A 76 0.21 3.38 -3.71
CA MET A 76 -0.06 1.95 -3.55
C MET A 76 -1.36 1.67 -2.80
N LEU A 77 -1.65 2.44 -1.74
CA LEU A 77 -2.90 2.32 -0.99
C LEU A 77 -4.09 2.84 -1.80
N GLY A 78 -3.92 3.90 -2.60
CA GLY A 78 -4.92 4.33 -3.58
C GLY A 78 -5.26 3.24 -4.60
N PHE A 79 -4.26 2.51 -5.08
CA PHE A 79 -4.47 1.35 -5.96
C PHE A 79 -5.19 0.21 -5.23
N MET A 80 -4.83 -0.08 -3.99
CA MET A 80 -5.56 -1.07 -3.19
C MET A 80 -7.02 -0.67 -2.96
N ALA A 81 -7.31 0.62 -2.76
CA ALA A 81 -8.68 1.11 -2.68
C ALA A 81 -9.46 0.88 -3.98
N HIS A 82 -8.81 1.04 -5.14
CA HIS A 82 -9.41 0.74 -6.44
C HIS A 82 -9.76 -0.74 -6.57
N LEU A 83 -8.81 -1.63 -6.26
CA LEU A 83 -9.04 -3.07 -6.30
C LEU A 83 -10.09 -3.55 -5.30
N ALA A 84 -10.09 -3.00 -4.08
CA ALA A 84 -10.98 -3.43 -2.99
C ALA A 84 -12.48 -3.14 -3.22
N LYS A 85 -12.84 -2.47 -4.32
CA LYS A 85 -14.23 -2.32 -4.79
C LYS A 85 -14.77 -3.58 -5.46
N ASP A 86 -13.89 -4.43 -5.98
CA ASP A 86 -14.24 -5.68 -6.64
C ASP A 86 -13.82 -6.88 -5.80
N TYR A 87 -14.78 -7.77 -5.53
CA TYR A 87 -14.61 -9.00 -4.76
C TYR A 87 -14.57 -10.25 -5.65
N SER A 88 -14.45 -10.08 -6.97
CA SER A 88 -14.15 -11.18 -7.89
C SER A 88 -12.88 -11.91 -7.46
N LYS A 89 -12.81 -13.21 -7.76
CA LYS A 89 -11.64 -14.04 -7.42
C LYS A 89 -10.35 -13.47 -8.01
N ASP A 90 -10.40 -13.01 -9.26
CA ASP A 90 -9.26 -12.39 -9.93
C ASP A 90 -8.80 -11.13 -9.18
N SER A 91 -9.72 -10.22 -8.84
CA SER A 91 -9.40 -9.03 -8.04
C SER A 91 -8.79 -9.39 -6.69
N LEU A 92 -9.36 -10.36 -5.97
CA LEU A 92 -8.84 -10.81 -4.67
C LEU A 92 -7.44 -11.41 -4.78
N MET A 93 -7.14 -12.16 -5.84
CA MET A 93 -5.79 -12.70 -6.08
C MET A 93 -4.78 -11.58 -6.31
N ILE A 94 -5.18 -10.54 -7.04
CA ILE A 94 -4.34 -9.37 -7.31
C ILE A 94 -4.12 -8.56 -6.02
N GLN A 95 -5.17 -8.33 -5.24
CA GLN A 95 -5.09 -7.70 -3.92
C GLN A 95 -4.09 -8.44 -3.02
N HIS A 96 -4.23 -9.77 -2.90
CA HIS A 96 -3.33 -10.61 -2.11
C HIS A 96 -1.88 -10.45 -2.55
N ARG A 97 -1.63 -10.59 -3.86
CA ARG A 97 -0.30 -10.47 -4.44
C ARG A 97 0.29 -9.09 -4.19
N PHE A 98 -0.49 -8.03 -4.44
CA PHE A 98 0.01 -6.66 -4.33
C PHE A 98 0.34 -6.29 -2.89
N LEU A 99 -0.52 -6.66 -1.94
CA LEU A 99 -0.27 -6.48 -0.51
C LEU A 99 0.99 -7.23 -0.05
N SER A 100 1.12 -8.50 -0.45
CA SER A 100 2.21 -9.38 0.00
C SER A 100 3.56 -9.02 -0.61
N VAL A 101 3.60 -8.59 -1.87
CA VAL A 101 4.83 -8.36 -2.63
C VAL A 101 5.30 -6.91 -2.58
N HIS A 102 4.38 -5.94 -2.51
CA HIS A 102 4.73 -4.51 -2.59
C HIS A 102 4.49 -3.78 -1.27
N VAL A 103 3.24 -3.78 -0.78
CA VAL A 103 2.82 -2.92 0.33
C VAL A 103 3.44 -3.34 1.67
N LEU A 104 3.25 -4.60 2.09
CA LEU A 104 3.76 -5.08 3.38
C LEU A 104 5.29 -5.06 3.47
N PRO A 105 6.04 -5.49 2.42
CA PRO A 105 7.49 -5.33 2.42
C PRO A 105 7.94 -3.88 2.52
N LEU A 106 7.26 -2.94 1.87
CA LEU A 106 7.57 -1.51 2.03
C LEU A 106 7.34 -1.05 3.47
N LEU A 107 6.17 -1.36 4.05
CA LEU A 107 5.83 -0.99 5.42
C LEU A 107 6.80 -1.58 6.46
N ARG A 108 7.35 -2.77 6.21
CA ARG A 108 8.37 -3.39 7.06
C ARG A 108 9.60 -2.51 7.25
N TYR A 109 10.05 -1.81 6.21
CA TYR A 109 11.21 -0.91 6.27
C TYR A 109 10.82 0.52 6.61
N ALA A 110 9.63 0.96 6.17
CA ALA A 110 9.14 2.31 6.42
C ALA A 110 8.99 2.63 7.92
N LYS A 111 8.67 1.63 8.74
CA LYS A 111 8.61 1.81 10.20
C LYS A 111 9.95 2.15 10.85
N GLU A 112 11.07 1.85 10.21
CA GLU A 112 12.40 2.19 10.73
C GLU A 112 12.63 3.71 10.72
N ILE A 113 11.96 4.43 9.81
CA ILE A 113 12.07 5.88 9.65
C ILE A 113 10.81 6.62 10.13
N CYS A 114 9.67 5.95 10.16
CA CYS A 114 8.40 6.49 10.64
C CYS A 114 7.71 5.43 11.52
N PRO A 115 8.01 5.37 12.84
CA PRO A 115 7.57 4.31 13.73
C PRO A 115 6.04 4.08 13.76
N GLY A 116 5.24 5.14 13.59
CA GLY A 116 3.79 5.00 13.57
C GLY A 116 3.23 4.19 12.41
N LEU A 117 4.02 3.94 11.34
CA LEU A 117 3.64 3.02 10.28
C LEU A 117 3.59 1.56 10.72
N GLU A 118 4.07 1.20 11.92
CA GLU A 118 3.86 -0.14 12.47
C GLU A 118 2.36 -0.42 12.65
N THR A 119 1.57 0.56 13.10
CA THR A 119 0.11 0.40 13.22
C THR A 119 -0.53 0.16 11.86
N LEU A 120 -0.13 0.92 10.83
CA LEU A 120 -0.58 0.69 9.46
C LEU A 120 -0.21 -0.72 8.99
N ARG A 121 1.03 -1.17 9.25
CA ARG A 121 1.50 -2.51 8.89
C ARG A 121 0.62 -3.60 9.53
N ILE A 122 0.25 -3.44 10.80
CA ILE A 122 -0.64 -4.38 11.51
C ILE A 122 -2.01 -4.42 10.84
N ILE A 123 -2.62 -3.26 10.58
CA ILE A 123 -3.94 -3.18 9.94
C ILE A 123 -3.93 -3.83 8.56
N ILE A 124 -2.93 -3.53 7.73
CA ILE A 124 -2.80 -4.13 6.39
C ILE A 124 -2.53 -5.64 6.48
N THR A 125 -1.81 -6.11 7.50
CA THR A 125 -1.59 -7.54 7.72
C THR A 125 -2.89 -8.26 8.06
N GLU A 126 -3.75 -7.65 8.89
CA GLU A 126 -5.07 -8.21 9.20
C GLU A 126 -6.00 -8.19 7.98
N ASP A 127 -5.95 -7.14 7.16
CA ASP A 127 -6.72 -7.10 5.92
C ASP A 127 -6.26 -8.18 4.91
N LEU A 128 -4.96 -8.44 4.81
CA LEU A 128 -4.46 -9.55 3.99
C LEU A 128 -5.09 -10.89 4.40
N LYS A 129 -5.22 -11.16 5.71
CA LYS A 129 -5.92 -12.37 6.20
C LYS A 129 -7.41 -12.37 5.86
N VAL A 130 -8.05 -11.21 5.74
CA VAL A 130 -9.42 -11.10 5.23
C VAL A 130 -9.46 -11.50 3.76
N VAL A 131 -8.56 -10.96 2.93
CA VAL A 131 -8.44 -11.34 1.50
C VAL A 131 -8.22 -12.85 1.34
N GLU A 132 -7.31 -13.43 2.12
CA GLU A 132 -7.05 -14.88 2.11
C GLU A 132 -8.30 -15.70 2.42
N ARG A 133 -9.08 -15.29 3.43
CA ARG A 133 -10.35 -15.95 3.75
C ARG A 133 -11.38 -15.83 2.62
N LEU A 134 -11.47 -14.66 1.99
CA LEU A 134 -12.37 -14.45 0.85
C LEU A 134 -11.97 -15.32 -0.36
N LEU A 135 -10.67 -15.53 -0.59
CA LEU A 135 -10.16 -16.42 -1.65
C LEU A 135 -10.44 -17.90 -1.41
N VAL A 136 -10.52 -18.34 -0.15
CA VAL A 136 -10.85 -19.74 0.20
C VAL A 136 -12.34 -20.03 0.06
N VAL A 137 -13.19 -19.03 0.29
CA VAL A 137 -14.65 -19.17 0.29
C VAL A 137 -15.26 -18.94 -1.10
N GLY A 138 -14.56 -18.25 -2.01
CA GLY A 138 -15.02 -17.95 -3.39
C GLY A 138 -14.49 -18.88 -4.48
#